data_AF-A0A941S2U7-F1
#
_entry.id   AF-A0A941S2U7-F1
#
_cell.length_a   1.000
_cell.length_b   1.000
_cell.length_c   1.000
_cell.angle_alpha   90.00
_cell.angle_beta   90.00
_cell.angle_gamma   90.00
#
_symmetry.space_group_name_H-M   'P 1'
#
loop_
_entity.id
_entity.type
_entity.pdbx_description
1 polymer ?
#
loop_
_entity_poly.entity_id
_entity_poly.type
_entity_poly.pdbx_seq_one_letter_code
_entity_poly.pdbx_strand_id
1 'polypeptide(L)' 'ERSELREGAVLPLNKLAADPVDIVVNGRLVARGEVLVLNDKFCVRIAELFTPGRN' A
#
# COMPACT_ATOMS: atom_id res chain seq x y z
N GLU A 1 -11.63 -9.21 12.66
CA GLU A 1 -12.11 -8.90 14.02
C GLU A 1 -12.57 -7.45 14.05
N ARG A 2 -13.86 -7.19 13.81
CA ARG A 2 -14.42 -5.83 13.64
C ARG A 2 -14.90 -5.22 14.96
N SER A 3 -14.98 -6.04 16.00
CA SER A 3 -15.51 -5.75 17.33
C SER A 3 -14.54 -5.02 18.26
N GLU A 4 -13.26 -4.85 17.88
CA GLU A 4 -12.24 -4.21 18.72
C GLU A 4 -11.77 -2.84 18.20
N LEU A 5 -12.34 -2.37 17.08
CA LEU A 5 -12.04 -1.04 16.56
C LEU A 5 -12.75 0.01 17.40
N ARG A 6 -12.05 0.49 18.42
CA ARG A 6 -12.43 1.63 19.27
C ARG A 6 -11.38 2.73 19.17
N GLU A 7 -11.72 3.92 19.62
CA GLU A 7 -10.76 5.00 19.75
C GLU A 7 -9.55 4.56 20.60
N GLY A 8 -8.35 4.86 20.11
CA GLY A 8 -7.09 4.44 20.74
C GLY A 8 -6.69 2.97 20.50
N ALA A 9 -7.44 2.19 19.72
CA ALA A 9 -7.04 0.83 19.36
C ALA A 9 -5.80 0.83 18.44
N VAL A 10 -4.84 -0.04 18.75
CA VAL A 10 -3.65 -0.30 17.93
C VAL A 10 -3.84 -1.64 17.23
N LEU A 11 -3.93 -1.61 15.90
CA LEU A 11 -4.05 -2.82 15.09
C LEU A 11 -2.68 -3.16 14.48
N PRO A 12 -2.08 -4.31 14.85
CA PRO A 12 -0.87 -4.75 14.19
C PRO A 12 -1.15 -5.06 12.71
N LEU A 13 -0.27 -4.57 11.84
CA LEU A 13 -0.30 -4.89 10.42
C LEU A 13 0.70 -6.01 10.13
N ASN A 14 0.40 -6.78 9.08
CA ASN A 14 1.23 -7.88 8.60
C ASN A 14 2.32 -7.41 7.60
N LYS A 15 2.59 -6.11 7.55
CA LYS A 15 3.51 -5.48 6.60
C LYS A 15 4.46 -4.56 7.35
N LEU A 16 5.75 -4.70 7.08
CA LEU A 16 6.77 -3.86 7.70
C LEU A 16 6.75 -2.48 7.06
N ALA A 17 7.17 -1.46 7.82
CA ALA A 17 7.25 -0.08 7.31
C ALA A 17 8.23 0.07 6.12
N ALA A 18 9.20 -0.83 6.01
CA ALA A 18 10.17 -0.85 4.89
C ALA A 18 9.63 -1.59 3.65
N ASP A 19 8.52 -2.32 3.76
CA ASP A 19 7.98 -3.08 2.63
C ASP A 19 7.28 -2.13 1.65
N PRO A 20 7.43 -2.34 0.32
CA PRO A 20 6.79 -1.48 -0.67
C PRO A 20 5.27 -1.60 -0.60
N VAL A 21 4.56 -0.47 -0.67
CA VAL A 21 3.09 -0.40 -0.64
C VAL A 21 2.48 -0.98 -1.91
N ASP A 22 1.27 -1.54 -1.78
CA ASP A 22 0.52 -2.09 -2.90
C ASP A 22 -0.26 -0.96 -3.60
N ILE A 23 -0.13 -0.88 -4.93
CA ILE A 23 -0.85 0.08 -5.76
C ILE A 23 -1.98 -0.67 -6.45
N VAL A 24 -3.22 -0.30 -6.11
CA VAL A 24 -4.44 -0.97 -6.56
C VAL A 24 -5.27 -0.02 -7.42
N VAL A 25 -5.68 -0.50 -8.60
CA VAL A 25 -6.59 0.22 -9.52
C VAL A 25 -7.79 -0.67 -9.75
N ASN A 26 -9.00 -0.15 -9.48
CA ASN A 26 -10.26 -0.90 -9.61
C ASN A 26 -10.26 -2.26 -8.89
N GLY A 27 -9.66 -2.32 -7.69
CA GLY A 27 -9.57 -3.56 -6.90
C GLY A 27 -8.51 -4.56 -7.37
N ARG A 28 -7.73 -4.25 -8.42
CA ARG A 28 -6.63 -5.10 -8.91
C ARG A 28 -5.28 -4.52 -8.51
N LEU A 29 -4.40 -5.37 -7.98
CA LEU A 29 -2.99 -5.05 -7.76
C LEU A 29 -2.30 -4.83 -9.12
N VAL A 30 -1.76 -3.63 -9.33
CA VAL A 30 -1.10 -3.26 -10.60
C VAL A 30 0.37 -2.90 -10.42
N ALA A 31 0.80 -2.54 -9.21
CA ALA A 31 2.20 -2.23 -8.94
C ALA A 31 2.51 -2.33 -7.45
N ARG A 32 3.81 -2.28 -7.13
CA ARG A 32 4.33 -2.02 -5.79
C ARG A 32 5.30 -0.85 -5.83
N GLY A 33 5.36 -0.08 -4.75
CA GLY A 33 6.21 1.11 -4.71
C GLY A 33 6.53 1.62 -3.33
N GLU A 34 7.38 2.63 -3.26
CA GLU A 34 7.85 3.24 -2.03
C GLU A 34 7.13 4.56 -1.77
N VAL A 35 6.72 4.80 -0.53
CA VAL A 35 6.07 6.07 -0.12
C VAL A 35 7.13 7.15 0.06
N LEU A 36 6.88 8.31 -0.53
CA LEU A 36 7.74 9.49 -0.47
C LEU A 36 6.90 10.72 -0.15
N VAL A 37 7.54 11.79 0.32
CA VAL A 37 6.92 13.11 0.45
C VAL A 37 7.65 14.07 -0.47
N LEU A 38 6.92 14.64 -1.44
CA LEU A 38 7.44 15.62 -2.39
C LEU A 38 6.51 16.82 -2.41
N ASN A 39 7.06 18.02 -2.19
CA ASN A 39 6.29 19.28 -2.17
C ASN A 39 5.06 19.19 -1.24
N ASP A 40 5.27 18.69 -0.02
CA ASP A 40 4.21 18.46 0.99
C ASP A 40 3.09 17.51 0.57
N LYS A 41 3.32 16.67 -0.45
CA LYS A 41 2.39 15.66 -0.91
C LYS A 41 2.98 14.27 -0.78
N PHE A 42 2.17 13.33 -0.27
CA PHE A 42 2.51 11.92 -0.36
C PHE A 42 2.53 11.48 -1.83
N CYS A 43 3.59 10.78 -2.20
CA CYS A 43 3.85 10.24 -3.52
C CYS A 43 4.23 8.78 -3.38
N VAL A 44 4.07 8.01 -4.46
CA VAL A 44 4.57 6.64 -4.53
C VAL A 44 5.50 6.51 -5.73
N ARG A 45 6.76 6.13 -5.49
CA ARG A 45 7.69 5.76 -6.56
C ARG A 45 7.47 4.30 -6.91
N ILE A 46 7.10 4.03 -8.17
CA ILE A 46 6.90 2.66 -8.65
C ILE A 46 8.22 1.90 -8.59
N ALA A 47 8.23 0.77 -7.88
CA ALA A 47 9.36 -0.15 -7.79
C ALA A 47 9.15 -1.37 -8.71
N GLU A 48 7.91 -1.84 -8.81
CA GLU A 48 7.53 -2.99 -9.62
C GLU A 48 6.16 -2.74 -10.27
N LEU A 49 6.02 -3.07 -11.56
CA LEU A 49 4.78 -2.93 -12.32
C LEU A 49 4.32 -4.30 -12.79
N PHE A 50 3.06 -4.64 -12.51
CA PHE A 50 2.44 -5.90 -12.92
C PHE A 50 1.64 -5.70 -14.20
N THR A 51 1.97 -6.46 -15.24
CA THR A 51 1.25 -6.41 -16.51
C THR A 51 -0.09 -7.13 -16.38
N PRO A 52 -1.21 -6.50 -16.77
CA PRO A 52 -2.48 -7.21 -16.88
C PRO A 52 -2.43 -8.21 -18.04
N GLY A 53 -2.09 -9.47 -17.74
CA GLY A 53 -2.18 -10.57 -18.72
C GLY A 53 -0.94 -10.73 -19.60
N ARG A 54 -0.08 -11.66 -19.22
CA ARG A 54 0.61 -12.54 -20.15
C ARG A 54 0.35 -13.96 -19.65
N ASN A 55 -0.78 -14.52 -20.07
CA ASN A 55 -0.90 -15.96 -20.28
C ASN A 55 -0.83 -16.17 -21.78
#